data_AF-W9V9V6-F1
#
_entry.id   AF-W9V9V6-F1
#
_cell.length_a   1.000
_cell.length_b   1.000
_cell.length_c   1.000
_cell.angle_alpha   90.00
_cell.angle_beta   90.00
_cell.angle_gamma   90.00
#
_symmetry.space_group_name_H-M   'P 1'
#
loop_
_entity.id
_entity.type
_entity.pdbx_description
1 polymer ?
#
loop_
_entity_poly.entity_id
_entity_poly.type
_entity_poly.pdbx_seq_one_letter_code
_entity_poly.pdbx_strand_id
1 'polypeptide(L)' 'MRDAGRPDADTLVIDLAEVDSANSAGLALLLEWLDVARARDIHLSYANVPDSLRRIAAFSNLQDVLPIAV' A
#
# COMPACT_ATOMS: atom_id res chain seq x y z
N MET A 1 -22.61 -0.44 -27.93
CA MET A 1 -22.76 -0.55 -26.48
C MET A 1 -22.41 -1.97 -26.04
N ARG A 2 -21.11 -2.21 -25.86
CA ARG A 2 -20.52 -3.35 -25.15
C ARG A 2 -19.22 -2.78 -24.59
N ASP A 3 -19.23 -2.39 -23.33
CA ASP A 3 -17.99 -2.10 -22.61
C ASP A 3 -17.27 -3.45 -22.48
N ALA A 4 -16.36 -3.71 -23.42
CA ALA A 4 -15.47 -4.85 -23.34
C ALA A 4 -14.66 -4.67 -22.05
N GLY A 5 -14.80 -5.65 -21.14
CA GLY A 5 -14.28 -5.58 -19.78
C GLY A 5 -12.88 -4.99 -19.75
N ARG A 6 -12.72 -3.88 -19.04
CA ARG A 6 -11.41 -3.41 -18.57
C ARG A 6 -10.73 -4.64 -17.96
N PRO A 7 -9.50 -4.99 -18.33
CA PRO A 7 -8.78 -6.05 -17.65
C PRO A 7 -8.87 -5.77 -16.14
N ASP A 8 -9.29 -6.76 -15.36
CA ASP A 8 -9.30 -6.63 -13.90
C ASP A 8 -7.92 -6.10 -13.50
N ALA A 9 -7.87 -4.96 -12.82
CA ALA A 9 -6.62 -4.33 -12.44
C ALA A 9 -5.76 -5.36 -11.69
N ASP A 10 -4.50 -5.50 -12.10
CA ASP A 10 -3.59 -6.47 -11.52
C ASP A 10 -3.48 -6.19 -10.01
N THR A 11 -3.92 -7.13 -9.18
CA THR A 11 -3.91 -6.97 -7.73
C THR A 11 -2.60 -7.51 -7.17
N LEU A 12 -1.93 -6.71 -6.34
CA LEU A 12 -0.70 -7.08 -5.66
C LEU A 12 -0.83 -6.85 -4.16
N VAL A 13 -0.44 -7.84 -3.37
CA VAL A 13 -0.34 -7.74 -1.90
C VAL A 13 1.12 -7.88 -1.51
N ILE A 14 1.65 -6.91 -0.78
CA ILE A 14 2.99 -6.99 -0.18
C ILE A 14 2.83 -7.37 1.29
N ASP A 15 3.36 -8.53 1.67
CA ASP A 15 3.40 -8.99 3.05
C ASP A 15 4.62 -8.41 3.78
N LEU A 16 4.38 -7.74 4.91
CA LEU A 16 5.40 -7.12 5.76
C LEU A 16 5.63 -7.88 7.07
N ALA A 17 5.19 -9.15 7.17
CA ALA A 17 5.29 -9.96 8.40
C ALA A 17 6.71 -10.04 9.00
N GLU A 18 7.74 -10.07 8.15
CA GLU A 18 9.15 -10.16 8.56
C GLU A 18 9.82 -8.79 8.74
N VAL A 19 9.05 -7.70 8.72
CA VAL A 19 9.57 -6.33 8.94
C VAL A 19 9.45 -5.97 10.42
N ASP A 20 10.48 -6.28 11.19
CA ASP A 20 10.49 -6.06 12.64
C ASP A 20 10.45 -4.58 13.05
N SER A 21 11.01 -3.70 12.22
CA SER A 21 11.04 -2.27 12.49
C SER A 21 11.11 -1.43 11.22
N ALA A 22 10.47 -0.28 11.26
CA ALA A 22 10.52 0.70 10.18
C ALA A 22 10.33 2.12 10.75
N ASN A 23 10.88 3.09 10.01
CA ASN A 23 10.88 4.50 10.36
C ASN A 23 10.14 5.32 9.27
N SER A 24 10.31 6.65 9.28
CA SER A 24 9.69 7.54 8.30
C SER A 24 10.10 7.26 6.85
N ALA A 25 11.33 6.81 6.60
CA ALA A 25 11.77 6.44 5.26
C ALA A 25 11.07 5.16 4.76
N GLY A 26 10.80 4.20 5.66
CA GLY A 26 9.98 3.03 5.35
C GLY A 26 8.57 3.43 4.91
N LEU A 27 7.93 4.35 5.64
CA LEU A 27 6.61 4.86 5.26
C LEU A 27 6.63 5.59 3.91
N ALA A 28 7.63 6.44 3.68
CA ALA A 28 7.78 7.15 2.41
C ALA A 28 7.92 6.19 1.22
N LEU A 29 8.65 5.08 1.39
CA LEU A 29 8.78 4.05 0.36
C LEU A 29 7.44 3.37 0.05
N LEU A 30 6.64 3.04 1.08
CA LEU A 30 5.31 2.45 0.86
C LEU A 30 4.40 3.42 0.09
N LEU A 31 4.47 4.72 0.36
CA LEU A 31 3.69 5.72 -0.37
C LEU A 31 4.14 5.82 -1.85
N GLU A 32 5.45 5.86 -2.09
CA GLU A 32 6.01 5.86 -3.45
C GLU A 32 5.58 4.62 -4.25
N TRP A 33 5.55 3.44 -3.63
CA TRP A 33 5.06 2.23 -4.28
C TRP A 33 3.58 2.29 -4.64
N LEU A 34 2.75 3.01 -3.88
CA LEU A 34 1.35 3.25 -4.27
C LEU A 34 1.27 4.13 -5.52
N ASP A 35 2.13 5.15 -5.64
CA ASP A 35 2.18 6.01 -6.83
C ASP A 35 2.66 5.23 -8.06
N VAL A 36 3.70 4.40 -7.91
CA VAL A 36 4.19 3.51 -8.96
C VAL A 36 3.13 2.47 -9.38
N ALA A 37 2.42 1.87 -8.41
CA ALA A 37 1.37 0.90 -8.68
C ALA A 37 0.20 1.55 -9.44
N ARG A 38 -0.24 2.73 -8.99
CA ARG A 38 -1.29 3.52 -9.66
C ARG A 38 -0.92 3.86 -11.10
N ALA A 39 0.33 4.28 -11.35
CA ALA A 39 0.82 4.58 -12.69
C ALA A 39 0.87 3.35 -13.63
N ARG A 40 0.77 2.13 -13.06
CA ARG A 40 0.79 0.85 -13.77
C ARG A 40 -0.58 0.14 -13.76
N ASP A 41 -1.65 0.81 -13.31
CA ASP A 41 -2.97 0.20 -13.12
C ASP A 41 -2.95 -1.05 -12.21
N ILE A 42 -2.06 -1.08 -11.21
CA ILE A 42 -1.95 -2.14 -10.20
C ILE A 42 -2.69 -1.73 -8.93
N HIS A 43 -3.56 -2.60 -8.43
CA HIS A 43 -4.20 -2.47 -7.12
C HIS A 43 -3.27 -3.03 -6.04
N LEU A 44 -2.40 -2.17 -5.49
CA LEU A 44 -1.47 -2.53 -4.42
C LEU A 44 -2.13 -2.40 -3.04
N SER A 45 -1.89 -3.40 -2.18
CA SER A 45 -2.24 -3.39 -0.75
C SER A 45 -1.13 -4.02 0.10
N TYR A 46 -1.16 -3.74 1.40
CA TYR A 46 -0.17 -4.21 2.37
C TYR A 46 -0.78 -5.14 3.41
N ALA A 47 -0.16 -6.29 3.63
CA ALA A 47 -0.49 -7.23 4.71
C ALA A 47 0.53 -7.12 5.85
N ASN A 48 0.12 -7.48 7.07
CA ASN A 48 0.97 -7.52 8.26
C ASN A 48 1.79 -6.23 8.50
N VAL A 49 1.20 -5.07 8.23
CA VAL A 49 1.89 -3.77 8.39
C VAL A 49 2.34 -3.58 9.85
N PRO A 50 3.65 -3.37 10.11
CA PRO A 50 4.21 -3.17 11.44
C PRO A 50 3.58 -2.00 12.20
N ASP A 51 3.42 -2.15 13.51
CA ASP A 51 2.85 -1.11 14.40
C ASP A 51 3.65 0.20 14.37
N SER A 52 4.97 0.14 14.13
CA SER A 52 5.79 1.35 13.98
C SER A 52 5.33 2.19 12.79
N LEU A 53 5.05 1.57 11.64
CA LEU A 53 4.56 2.26 10.45
C LEU A 53 3.15 2.80 10.63
N ARG A 54 2.26 2.02 11.27
CA ARG A 54 0.89 2.46 11.59
C ARG A 54 0.90 3.71 12.47
N ARG A 55 1.77 3.76 13.48
CA ARG A 55 1.92 4.92 14.37
C ARG A 55 2.47 6.14 13.64
N ILE A 56 3.47 5.98 12.78
CA ILE A 56 4.02 7.09 12.01
C ILE A 56 2.96 7.62 11.04
N ALA A 57 2.24 6.74 10.33
CA ALA A 57 1.15 7.14 9.44
C ALA A 57 0.06 7.92 10.19
N ALA A 58 -0.38 7.45 11.36
CA ALA A 58 -1.35 8.16 12.19
C ALA A 58 -0.83 9.53 12.65
N PHE A 59 0.43 9.61 13.10
CA PHE A 59 1.06 10.88 13.49
C PHE A 59 1.15 11.87 12.32
N SER A 60 1.36 11.36 11.10
CA SER A 60 1.37 12.13 9.87
C SER A 60 -0.02 12.35 9.25
N ASN A 61 -1.09 11.89 9.89
CA ASN A 61 -2.47 11.97 9.39
C ASN A 61 -2.69 11.26 8.04
N LEU A 62 -1.97 10.15 7.82
CA LEU A 62 -1.95 9.31 6.61
C LEU A 62 -2.54 7.91 6.84
N GLN A 63 -3.20 7.67 7.98
CA GLN A 63 -3.73 6.35 8.33
C GLN A 63 -4.70 5.78 7.28
N ASP A 64 -5.45 6.65 6.60
CA ASP A 64 -6.45 6.27 5.59
C ASP A 64 -5.85 6.14 4.18
N VAL A 65 -4.55 6.46 4.02
CA VAL A 65 -3.85 6.42 2.73
C VAL A 65 -3.26 5.04 2.45
N LEU A 66 -2.94 4.26 3.49
CA LEU A 66 -2.35 2.94 3.35
C LEU A 66 -3.46 1.89 3.12
N PRO A 67 -3.58 1.30 1.92
CA PRO A 67 -4.54 0.22 1.67
C PRO A 67 -4.05 -1.05 2.38
N ILE A 68 -4.73 -1.42 3.46
CA ILE A 68 -4.40 -2.62 4.24
C ILE A 68 -5.28 -3.77 3.76
N ALA A 69 -4.65 -4.89 3.42
CA ALA A 69 -5.35 -6.13 3.11
C ALA A 69 -5.96 -6.73 4.39
N VAL A 70 -7.19 -7.25 4.27
CA VAL A 70 -7.91 -7.96 5.35
C VAL A 70 -7.41 -9.38 5.55
#